data_AF-A0A6A4GAJ1-F1
#
_entry.id   AF-A0A6A4GAJ1-F1
#
_cell.length_a   1.000
_cell.length_b   1.000
_cell.length_c   1.000
_cell.angle_alpha   90.00
_cell.angle_beta   90.00
_cell.angle_gamma   90.00
#
_symmetry.space_group_name_H-M   'P 1'
#
loop_
_entity.id
_entity.type
_entity.pdbx_description
1 polymer ?
#
loop_
_entity_poly.entity_id
_entity_poly.type
_entity_poly.pdbx_seq_one_letter_code
_entity_poly.pdbx_strand_id
1 'polypeptide(L)'
;MPDLVQFPTDLEEELLFDAEGQPETKKLWLPSSIPADKRKAICCDEVDVIEEQLHRARAYNALDSVWHMLRVKTKMVQFKNKNIRGQRSLGKSWEVIDKVYDYVKGFVEKYCHSREGLLLLWGPGEWEEELWVMAKDDVRSYVDTEQKKHGPGRRGTNEEEPGMEGIVIEAESWVEQENEDEE
;
A
#
# COMPACT_ATOMS: atom_id res chain seq x y z
N MET A 1 -24.75 18.03 -24.65
CA MET A 1 -24.20 18.16 -23.29
C MET A 1 -23.63 19.57 -23.10
N PRO A 2 -24.46 20.60 -22.91
CA PRO A 2 -23.99 21.95 -22.62
C PRO A 2 -23.39 22.10 -21.21
N ASP A 3 -23.89 21.34 -20.23
CA ASP A 3 -23.54 21.53 -18.80
C ASP A 3 -22.14 21.02 -18.43
N LEU A 4 -21.61 19.99 -19.11
CA LEU A 4 -20.25 19.48 -18.88
C LEU A 4 -19.17 20.48 -19.30
N VAL A 5 -19.47 21.37 -20.26
CA VAL A 5 -18.55 22.45 -20.66
C VAL A 5 -18.63 23.62 -19.67
N GLN A 6 -19.80 23.85 -19.07
CA GLN A 6 -20.02 24.93 -18.11
C GLN A 6 -19.41 24.62 -16.74
N PHE A 7 -19.53 23.38 -16.25
CA PHE A 7 -18.97 22.97 -14.95
C PHE A 7 -17.48 23.27 -14.73
N PRO A 8 -16.55 22.98 -15.67
CA PRO A 8 -15.14 23.36 -15.52
C PRO A 8 -14.92 24.86 -15.70
N THR A 9 -15.84 25.58 -16.34
CA THR A 9 -15.78 27.04 -16.46
C THR A 9 -16.18 27.73 -15.14
N ASP A 10 -17.12 27.14 -14.41
CA ASP A 10 -17.60 27.63 -13.10
C ASP A 10 -16.65 27.34 -11.93
N LEU A 11 -15.70 26.40 -12.10
CA LEU A 11 -14.80 25.98 -11.02
C LEU A 11 -13.53 26.84 -10.87
N GLU A 12 -13.25 27.78 -11.80
CA GLU A 12 -12.06 28.65 -11.79
C GLU A 12 -10.72 27.93 -11.48
N GLU A 13 -10.63 26.60 -11.66
CA GLU A 13 -9.33 25.96 -11.88
C GLU A 13 -9.01 26.24 -13.33
N GLU A 14 -8.20 27.28 -13.52
CA GLU A 14 -7.54 27.62 -14.78
C GLU A 14 -7.31 26.34 -15.57
N LEU A 15 -8.05 26.21 -16.68
CA LEU A 15 -7.52 25.52 -17.83
C LEU A 15 -6.24 26.27 -18.16
N LEU A 16 -5.14 25.91 -17.49
CA LEU A 16 -3.80 26.05 -18.00
C LEU A 16 -3.86 25.28 -19.31
N PHE A 17 -4.33 25.98 -20.34
CA PHE A 17 -4.09 25.69 -21.72
C PHE A 17 -2.58 25.87 -21.85
N ASP A 18 -1.85 24.86 -21.38
CA ASP A 18 -0.45 24.71 -21.69
C ASP A 18 -0.38 24.75 -23.22
N ALA A 19 0.44 25.67 -23.71
CA ALA A 19 0.41 26.16 -25.09
C ALA A 19 0.63 25.06 -26.15
N GLU A 20 1.00 23.85 -25.73
CA GLU A 20 1.29 22.71 -26.59
C GLU A 20 0.09 21.78 -26.87
N GLY A 21 -1.08 21.96 -26.24
CA GLY A 21 -2.33 21.28 -26.65
C GLY A 21 -2.27 19.75 -26.68
N GLN A 22 -1.33 19.14 -25.96
CA GLN A 22 -1.17 17.69 -25.92
C GLN A 22 -2.39 17.06 -25.22
N PRO A 23 -3.00 16.02 -25.80
CA PRO A 23 -4.17 15.38 -25.20
C PRO A 23 -3.85 14.72 -23.85
N GLU A 24 -2.57 14.44 -23.57
CA GLU A 24 -2.08 13.77 -22.37
C GLU A 24 -2.09 14.66 -21.11
N THR A 25 -2.00 15.98 -21.28
CA THR A 25 -1.96 16.95 -20.17
C THR A 25 -3.36 17.36 -19.72
N LYS A 26 -4.40 16.99 -20.48
CA LYS A 26 -5.78 17.35 -20.15
C LYS A 26 -6.28 16.50 -18.99
N LYS A 27 -6.58 17.15 -17.86
CA LYS A 27 -7.22 16.53 -16.69
C LYS A 27 -8.52 15.86 -17.10
N LEU A 28 -8.58 14.53 -16.92
CA LEU A 28 -9.78 13.75 -17.16
C LEU A 28 -10.68 13.83 -15.92
N TRP A 29 -11.91 14.28 -16.12
CA TRP A 29 -12.91 14.33 -15.06
C TRP A 29 -13.66 13.01 -14.99
N LEU A 30 -13.53 12.33 -13.86
CA LEU A 30 -14.30 11.14 -13.51
C LEU A 30 -15.51 11.56 -12.65
N PRO A 31 -16.63 10.81 -12.68
CA PRO A 31 -17.75 11.07 -11.79
C PRO A 31 -17.36 11.14 -10.31
N SER A 32 -16.41 10.31 -9.86
CA SER A 32 -15.83 10.38 -8.50
C SER A 32 -15.18 11.73 -8.15
N SER A 33 -14.67 12.48 -9.14
CA SER A 33 -14.09 13.82 -8.95
C SER A 33 -15.11 14.95 -8.94
N ILE A 34 -16.38 14.65 -9.26
CA ILE A 34 -17.48 15.62 -9.31
C ILE A 34 -18.32 15.48 -8.03
N PRO A 35 -18.80 16.58 -7.44
CA PRO A 35 -19.70 16.51 -6.27
C PRO A 35 -21.03 15.84 -6.63
N ALA A 36 -21.55 15.01 -5.71
CA ALA A 36 -22.72 14.17 -5.94
C ALA A 36 -23.97 14.92 -6.45
N ASP A 37 -24.17 16.15 -5.97
CA ASP A 37 -25.32 16.99 -6.35
C ASP A 37 -25.35 17.36 -7.83
N LYS A 38 -24.16 17.48 -8.46
CA LYS A 38 -24.00 17.89 -9.86
C LYS A 38 -23.80 16.72 -10.82
N ARG A 39 -23.54 15.51 -10.32
CA ARG A 39 -23.31 14.30 -11.15
C ARG A 39 -24.48 14.00 -12.08
N LYS A 40 -25.72 14.06 -11.57
CA LYS A 40 -26.92 13.78 -12.37
C LYS A 40 -27.17 14.77 -13.52
N ALA A 41 -26.64 15.99 -13.43
CA ALA A 41 -26.76 17.00 -14.48
C ALA A 41 -25.61 16.91 -15.51
N ILE A 42 -24.43 16.48 -15.07
CA ILE A 42 -23.19 16.50 -15.86
C ILE A 42 -22.91 15.15 -16.53
N CYS A 43 -23.10 14.05 -15.81
CA CYS A 43 -22.80 12.70 -16.25
C CYS A 43 -23.96 12.15 -17.08
N CYS A 44 -23.64 11.36 -18.11
CA CYS A 44 -24.63 10.56 -18.81
C CYS A 44 -25.17 9.45 -17.89
N ASP A 45 -26.38 8.98 -18.18
CA ASP A 45 -26.99 7.85 -17.49
C ASP A 45 -26.04 6.63 -17.48
N GLU A 46 -26.01 5.90 -16.37
CA GLU A 46 -25.21 4.68 -16.12
C GLU A 46 -23.69 4.84 -15.97
N VAL A 47 -23.12 6.03 -16.22
CA VAL A 47 -21.66 6.23 -16.11
C VAL A 47 -21.16 6.00 -14.67
N ASP A 48 -21.96 6.38 -13.67
CA ASP A 48 -21.64 6.16 -12.26
C ASP A 48 -21.49 4.66 -11.93
N VAL A 49 -22.38 3.82 -12.48
CA VAL A 49 -22.37 2.36 -12.26
C VAL A 49 -21.16 1.72 -12.94
N ILE A 50 -20.80 2.20 -14.13
CA ILE A 50 -19.60 1.72 -14.84
C ILE A 50 -18.34 2.07 -14.06
N GLU A 51 -18.27 3.29 -13.51
CA GLU A 51 -17.11 3.71 -12.71
C GLU A 51 -16.99 2.90 -11.41
N GLU A 52 -18.10 2.65 -10.74
CA GLU A 52 -18.16 1.79 -9.56
C GLU A 52 -17.59 0.39 -9.85
N GLN A 53 -18.05 -0.25 -10.94
CA GLN A 53 -17.56 -1.55 -11.37
C GLN A 53 -16.06 -1.51 -11.68
N LEU A 54 -15.59 -0.44 -12.32
CA LEU A 54 -14.18 -0.25 -12.64
C LEU A 54 -13.33 -0.16 -11.38
N HIS A 55 -13.75 0.63 -10.39
CA HIS A 55 -13.03 0.76 -9.12
C HIS A 55 -13.02 -0.56 -8.34
N ARG A 56 -14.16 -1.27 -8.26
CA ARG A 56 -14.21 -2.61 -7.65
C ARG A 56 -13.26 -3.58 -8.34
N ALA A 57 -13.31 -3.67 -9.66
CA ALA A 57 -12.44 -4.55 -10.43
C ALA A 57 -10.97 -4.20 -10.22
N ARG A 58 -10.62 -2.91 -10.19
CA ARG A 58 -9.25 -2.44 -9.93
C ARG A 58 -8.79 -2.79 -8.51
N ALA A 59 -9.66 -2.65 -7.51
CA ALA A 59 -9.36 -3.04 -6.13
C ALA A 59 -9.08 -4.55 -6.02
N TYR A 60 -9.93 -5.40 -6.58
CA TYR A 60 -9.74 -6.84 -6.59
C TYR A 60 -8.45 -7.26 -7.33
N ASN A 61 -8.18 -6.68 -8.50
CA ASN A 61 -6.95 -6.93 -9.25
C ASN A 61 -5.69 -6.49 -8.47
N ALA A 62 -5.77 -5.38 -7.75
CA ALA A 62 -4.68 -4.90 -6.91
C ALA A 62 -4.43 -5.86 -5.74
N LEU A 63 -5.48 -6.34 -5.07
CA LEU A 63 -5.37 -7.34 -4.00
C LEU A 63 -4.73 -8.65 -4.48
N ASP A 64 -5.17 -9.19 -5.63
CA ASP A 64 -4.57 -10.40 -6.19
C ASP A 64 -3.09 -10.19 -6.55
N SER A 65 -2.76 -9.00 -7.08
CA SER A 65 -1.37 -8.62 -7.36
C SER A 65 -0.52 -8.55 -6.08
N VAL A 66 -1.06 -7.98 -5.00
CA VAL A 66 -0.41 -7.95 -3.67
C VAL A 66 -0.15 -9.38 -3.18
N TRP A 67 -1.17 -10.24 -3.19
CA TRP A 67 -1.02 -11.63 -2.75
C TRP A 67 0.00 -12.39 -3.60
N HIS A 68 -0.04 -12.23 -4.91
CA HIS A 68 0.90 -12.85 -5.82
C HIS A 68 2.34 -12.42 -5.53
N MET A 69 2.58 -11.11 -5.35
CA MET A 69 3.92 -10.58 -5.04
C MET A 69 4.43 -10.98 -3.66
N LEU A 70 3.56 -11.03 -2.64
CA LEU A 70 3.94 -11.53 -1.31
C LEU A 70 4.35 -13.01 -1.35
N ARG A 71 3.67 -13.82 -2.18
CA ARG A 71 4.08 -15.22 -2.42
C ARG A 71 5.44 -15.30 -3.13
N VAL A 72 5.69 -14.45 -4.12
CA VAL A 72 7.00 -14.37 -4.80
C VAL A 72 8.10 -13.97 -3.82
N LYS A 73 7.89 -12.92 -3.01
CA LYS A 73 8.82 -12.48 -1.95
C LYS A 73 9.15 -13.64 -1.00
N THR A 74 8.13 -14.37 -0.56
CA THR A 74 8.29 -15.54 0.30
C THR A 74 9.20 -16.60 -0.33
N LYS A 75 8.97 -16.94 -1.61
CA LYS A 75 9.80 -17.91 -2.34
C LYS A 75 11.22 -17.42 -2.56
N MET A 76 11.43 -16.14 -2.84
CA MET A 76 12.76 -15.55 -2.97
C MET A 76 13.53 -15.60 -1.65
N VAL A 77 12.88 -15.30 -0.52
CA VAL A 77 13.51 -15.40 0.81
C VAL A 77 13.90 -16.85 1.12
N GLN A 78 13.02 -17.82 0.83
CA GLN A 78 13.33 -19.25 0.98
C GLN A 78 14.50 -19.68 0.09
N PHE A 79 14.51 -19.25 -1.17
CA PHE A 79 15.58 -19.55 -2.12
C PHE A 79 16.92 -18.96 -1.66
N LYS A 80 16.92 -17.69 -1.22
CA LYS A 80 18.09 -17.02 -0.65
C LYS A 80 18.63 -17.79 0.55
N ASN A 81 17.76 -18.10 1.53
CA ASN A 81 18.16 -18.81 2.75
C ASN A 81 18.76 -20.20 2.47
N LYS A 82 18.34 -20.87 1.40
CA LYS A 82 18.83 -22.21 1.03
C LYS A 82 20.13 -22.17 0.22
N ASN A 83 20.22 -21.28 -0.76
CA ASN A 83 21.24 -21.35 -1.82
C ASN A 83 22.36 -20.31 -1.69
N ILE A 84 22.12 -19.20 -0.99
CA ILE A 84 23.03 -18.05 -1.02
C ILE A 84 23.85 -18.04 0.25
N ARG A 85 25.15 -18.32 0.09
CA ARG A 85 26.16 -18.31 1.16
C ARG A 85 27.21 -17.23 0.86
N GLY A 86 27.73 -16.58 1.91
CA GLY A 86 28.73 -15.52 1.81
C GLY A 86 28.15 -14.10 1.77
N GLN A 87 28.96 -13.11 2.19
CA GLN A 87 28.51 -11.73 2.42
C GLN A 87 28.22 -10.95 1.12
N ARG A 88 29.02 -11.13 0.07
CA ARG A 88 28.91 -10.35 -1.18
C ARG A 88 27.66 -10.70 -2.00
N SER A 89 27.22 -11.95 -1.97
CA SER A 89 26.02 -12.43 -2.66
C SER A 89 24.74 -12.08 -1.91
N LEU A 90 24.84 -11.80 -0.60
CA LEU A 90 23.71 -11.41 0.25
C LEU A 90 23.10 -10.08 -0.21
N GLY A 91 23.93 -9.03 -0.39
CA GLY A 91 23.45 -7.69 -0.74
C GLY A 91 22.69 -7.64 -2.07
N LYS A 92 23.23 -8.26 -3.13
CA LYS A 92 22.58 -8.34 -4.45
C LYS A 92 21.24 -9.07 -4.40
N SER A 93 21.12 -10.05 -3.51
CA SER A 93 19.91 -10.85 -3.38
C SER A 93 18.83 -10.12 -2.59
N TRP A 94 19.24 -9.35 -1.58
CA TRP A 94 18.36 -8.41 -0.88
C TRP A 94 17.85 -7.33 -1.82
N GLU A 95 18.71 -6.73 -2.65
CA GLU A 95 18.28 -5.72 -3.63
C GLU A 95 17.16 -6.24 -4.56
N VAL A 96 17.23 -7.50 -5.00
CA VAL A 96 16.17 -8.12 -5.81
C VAL A 96 14.89 -8.32 -5.00
N ILE A 97 14.99 -8.74 -3.73
CA ILE A 97 13.85 -8.91 -2.84
C ILE A 97 13.18 -7.57 -2.52
N ASP A 98 13.97 -6.52 -2.33
CA ASP A 98 13.50 -5.17 -2.02
C ASP A 98 12.74 -4.57 -3.21
N LYS A 99 13.23 -4.78 -4.44
CA LYS A 99 12.49 -4.40 -5.66
C LYS A 99 11.11 -5.07 -5.74
N VAL A 100 11.02 -6.35 -5.35
CA VAL A 100 9.71 -7.04 -5.27
C VAL A 100 8.81 -6.38 -4.24
N TYR A 101 9.38 -5.97 -3.10
CA TYR A 101 8.62 -5.26 -2.07
C TYR A 101 8.15 -3.87 -2.53
N ASP A 102 8.94 -3.15 -3.33
CA ASP A 102 8.52 -1.86 -3.89
C ASP A 102 7.34 -2.02 -4.87
N TYR A 103 7.29 -3.11 -5.65
CA TYR A 103 6.09 -3.41 -6.44
C TYR A 103 4.85 -3.64 -5.55
N VAL A 104 5.01 -4.33 -4.41
CA VAL A 104 3.91 -4.50 -3.46
C VAL A 104 3.36 -3.15 -2.99
N LYS A 105 4.23 -2.20 -2.63
CA LYS A 105 3.80 -0.85 -2.24
C LYS A 105 3.01 -0.16 -3.35
N GLY A 106 3.48 -0.25 -4.60
CA GLY A 106 2.74 0.31 -5.74
C GLY A 106 1.37 -0.34 -5.96
N PHE A 107 1.19 -1.62 -5.65
CA PHE A 107 -0.12 -2.27 -5.69
C PHE A 107 -1.02 -1.87 -4.51
N VAL A 108 -0.44 -1.66 -3.34
CA VAL A 108 -1.13 -1.14 -2.15
C VAL A 108 -1.69 0.26 -2.44
N GLU A 109 -0.88 1.16 -3.01
CA GLU A 109 -1.32 2.51 -3.38
C GLU A 109 -2.48 2.47 -4.39
N LYS A 110 -2.41 1.59 -5.40
CA LYS A 110 -3.50 1.40 -6.37
C LYS A 110 -4.80 0.93 -5.71
N TYR A 111 -4.69 0.04 -4.72
CA TYR A 111 -5.83 -0.43 -3.95
C TYR A 111 -6.47 0.71 -3.15
N CYS A 112 -5.65 1.46 -2.39
CA CYS A 112 -6.11 2.61 -1.60
C CYS A 112 -6.79 3.65 -2.49
N HIS A 113 -6.19 4.00 -3.62
CA HIS A 113 -6.78 4.96 -4.57
C HIS A 113 -8.13 4.48 -5.14
N SER A 114 -8.25 3.18 -5.46
CA SER A 114 -9.52 2.62 -5.96
C SER A 114 -10.60 2.64 -4.87
N ARG A 115 -10.22 2.40 -3.60
CA ARG A 115 -11.10 2.49 -2.44
C ARG A 115 -11.55 3.93 -2.17
N GLU A 116 -10.66 4.90 -2.27
CA GLU A 116 -10.98 6.33 -2.17
C GLU A 116 -11.99 6.74 -3.26
N GLY A 117 -11.81 6.26 -4.50
CA GLY A 117 -12.76 6.49 -5.58
C GLY A 117 -14.16 5.94 -5.26
N LEU A 118 -14.25 4.73 -4.69
CA LEU A 118 -15.52 4.15 -4.24
C LEU A 118 -16.17 4.97 -3.11
N LEU A 119 -15.37 5.43 -2.12
CA LEU A 119 -15.85 6.29 -1.05
C LEU A 119 -16.41 7.60 -1.57
N LEU A 120 -15.74 8.24 -2.54
CA LEU A 120 -16.23 9.47 -3.14
C LEU A 120 -17.51 9.25 -3.96
N LEU A 121 -17.67 8.08 -4.58
CA LEU A 121 -18.82 7.80 -5.43
C LEU A 121 -20.08 7.49 -4.60
N TRP A 122 -20.00 6.52 -3.70
CA TRP A 122 -21.16 5.96 -2.97
C TRP A 122 -21.20 6.34 -1.49
N GLY A 123 -20.09 6.79 -0.93
CA GLY A 123 -19.93 6.94 0.51
C GLY A 123 -19.70 5.59 1.22
N PRO A 124 -19.68 5.62 2.56
CA PRO A 124 -19.55 4.41 3.36
C PRO A 124 -20.77 3.50 3.19
N GLY A 125 -20.57 2.19 3.10
CA GLY A 125 -21.63 1.21 2.88
C GLY A 125 -21.16 -0.23 3.00
N GLU A 126 -22.04 -1.18 2.66
CA GLU A 126 -21.80 -2.64 2.79
C GLU A 126 -20.52 -3.10 2.06
N TRP A 127 -20.14 -2.41 0.99
CA TRP A 127 -18.94 -2.72 0.22
C TRP A 127 -17.63 -2.55 1.02
N GLU A 128 -17.63 -1.77 2.11
CA GLU A 128 -16.48 -1.67 3.01
C GLU A 128 -16.21 -2.98 3.77
N GLU A 129 -17.22 -3.83 3.95
CA GLU A 129 -17.05 -5.15 4.55
C GLU A 129 -16.35 -6.13 3.61
N GLU A 130 -16.44 -5.92 2.29
CA GLU A 130 -15.72 -6.69 1.28
C GLU A 130 -14.29 -6.15 1.06
N LEU A 131 -14.15 -4.82 1.00
CA LEU A 131 -12.91 -4.12 0.68
C LEU A 131 -12.41 -3.31 1.89
N TRP A 132 -11.69 -4.01 2.76
CA TRP A 132 -11.19 -3.44 4.02
C TRP A 132 -10.09 -2.40 3.80
N VAL A 133 -9.96 -1.47 4.75
CA VAL A 133 -8.79 -0.58 4.80
C VAL A 133 -7.56 -1.46 4.99
N MET A 134 -6.58 -1.33 4.09
CA MET A 134 -5.35 -2.09 4.20
C MET A 134 -4.35 -1.30 5.03
N ALA A 135 -4.09 -1.77 6.25
CA ALA A 135 -3.06 -1.18 7.10
C ALA A 135 -1.67 -1.58 6.59
N LYS A 136 -0.66 -0.77 6.93
CA LYS A 136 0.74 -1.10 6.63
C LYS A 136 1.15 -2.45 7.25
N ASP A 137 0.56 -2.78 8.39
CA ASP A 137 0.79 -4.04 9.10
C ASP A 137 0.21 -5.27 8.42
N ASP A 138 -0.78 -5.11 7.55
CA ASP A 138 -1.38 -6.23 6.83
C ASP A 138 -0.48 -6.74 5.69
N VAL A 139 0.45 -5.90 5.22
CA VAL A 139 1.36 -6.19 4.12
C VAL A 139 2.62 -6.91 4.66
N ARG A 140 2.42 -8.10 5.23
CA ARG A 140 3.51 -8.94 5.77
C ARG A 140 3.82 -10.11 4.85
N SER A 141 5.09 -10.50 4.82
CA SER A 141 5.51 -11.76 4.19
C SER A 141 5.12 -12.93 5.08
N TYR A 142 4.73 -14.08 4.51
CA TYR A 142 4.40 -15.30 5.26
C TYR A 142 5.55 -15.82 6.15
N VAL A 143 6.78 -15.36 5.91
CA VAL A 143 7.99 -15.78 6.65
C VAL A 143 8.42 -14.73 7.69
N ASP A 144 7.79 -13.56 7.74
CA ASP A 144 7.99 -12.55 8.80
C ASP A 144 7.23 -12.95 10.09
N THR A 145 7.16 -14.24 10.39
CA THR A 145 6.76 -14.70 11.72
C THR A 145 7.85 -14.27 12.68
N GLU A 146 7.52 -13.30 13.53
CA GLU A 146 8.20 -12.84 14.73
C GLU A 146 9.63 -13.36 14.88
N GLN A 147 10.58 -12.46 14.63
CA GLN A 147 12.02 -12.58 14.92
C GLN A 147 12.35 -13.90 15.60
N LYS A 148 12.75 -14.91 14.82
CA LYS A 148 13.23 -16.18 15.38
C LYS A 148 14.23 -15.81 16.48
N LYS A 149 13.87 -16.08 17.74
CA LYS A 149 14.74 -15.81 18.90
C LYS A 149 16.11 -16.37 18.53
N HIS A 150 17.08 -15.49 18.35
CA HIS A 150 18.45 -15.92 18.10
C HIS A 150 18.83 -16.74 19.32
N GLY A 151 18.97 -18.05 19.16
CA GLY A 151 19.57 -18.89 20.19
C GLY A 151 20.94 -18.31 20.55
N PRO A 152 21.47 -18.59 21.76
CA PRO A 152 22.80 -18.14 22.12
C PRO A 152 23.73 -18.59 21.00
N GLY A 153 24.37 -17.64 20.32
CA GLY A 153 25.21 -17.92 19.17
C GLY A 153 26.26 -18.98 19.52
N ARG A 154 26.91 -19.59 18.52
CA ARG A 154 28.05 -20.47 18.80
C ARG A 154 29.08 -19.69 19.61
N ARG A 155 29.23 -20.02 20.91
CA ARG A 155 30.34 -19.54 21.73
C ARG A 155 31.63 -19.93 21.01
N GLY A 156 32.43 -18.93 20.65
CA GLY A 156 33.79 -19.17 20.19
C GLY A 156 34.57 -19.90 21.29
N THR A 157 35.58 -20.67 20.91
CA THR A 157 36.39 -21.51 21.81
C THR A 157 37.32 -20.74 22.75
N ASN A 158 37.20 -19.41 22.89
CA ASN A 158 38.19 -18.57 23.57
C ASN A 158 37.61 -17.67 24.67
N GLU A 159 36.70 -18.15 25.51
CA GLU A 159 36.39 -17.44 26.76
C GLU A 159 36.41 -18.43 27.93
N GLU A 160 37.36 -18.21 28.84
CA GLU A 160 37.43 -18.79 30.18
C GLU A 160 36.12 -18.49 30.92
N GLU A 161 35.56 -19.47 31.62
CA GLU A 161 34.24 -19.34 32.26
C GLU A 161 34.20 -18.22 33.32
N PRO A 162 33.22 -17.30 33.25
CA PRO A 162 32.74 -16.59 34.42
C PRO A 162 31.48 -17.29 34.94
N GLY A 163 31.47 -17.56 36.24
CA GLY A 163 30.43 -18.29 36.96
C GLY A 163 29.00 -17.77 36.77
N MET A 164 28.06 -18.64 37.14
CA MET A 164 26.64 -18.34 37.27
C MET A 164 26.37 -16.96 37.86
N GLU A 165 25.42 -16.23 37.29
CA GLU A 165 24.30 -15.66 38.03
C GLU A 165 23.18 -15.34 37.05
N GLY A 166 22.05 -16.04 37.21
CA GLY A 166 20.84 -15.77 36.45
C GLY A 166 20.26 -14.44 36.93
N ILE A 167 20.03 -13.52 35.99
CA ILE A 167 19.24 -12.33 36.24
C ILE A 167 17.94 -12.51 35.45
N VAL A 168 16.87 -12.80 36.20
CA VAL A 168 15.49 -12.56 35.78
C VAL A 168 15.31 -11.05 35.82
N ILE A 169 15.08 -10.40 34.67
CA ILE A 169 14.51 -9.06 34.63
C ILE A 169 13.16 -9.17 33.95
N GLU A 170 12.17 -8.75 34.74
CA GLU A 170 10.75 -8.73 34.45
C GLU A 170 10.43 -7.91 33.20
N ALA A 171 9.32 -8.28 32.55
CA ALA A 171 8.81 -7.60 31.37
C ALA A 171 8.39 -6.17 31.74
N GLU A 172 9.18 -5.18 31.34
CA GLU A 172 8.72 -3.80 31.29
C GLU A 172 7.94 -3.59 29.99
N SER A 173 6.62 -3.50 30.16
CA SER A 173 5.67 -2.97 29.21
C SER A 173 6.07 -1.55 28.80
N TRP A 174 6.29 -1.31 27.51
CA TRP A 174 6.24 0.05 26.96
C TRP A 174 4.87 0.26 26.33
N VAL A 175 4.05 0.94 27.11
CA VAL A 175 2.78 1.56 26.72
C VAL A 175 3.11 2.73 25.78
N GLU A 176 2.35 2.83 24.69
CA GLU A 176 2.26 4.01 23.84
C GLU A 176 1.91 5.24 24.66
N GLN A 177 2.53 6.39 24.38
CA GLN A 177 1.81 7.64 24.54
C GLN A 177 2.28 8.69 23.54
N GLU A 178 1.30 9.12 22.75
CA GLU A 178 1.23 10.34 21.96
C GLU A 178 1.54 11.59 22.80
N ASN A 179 1.95 12.64 22.08
CA ASN A 179 1.65 14.09 22.23
C ASN A 179 2.91 14.89 21.86
N GLU A 180 2.88 15.60 20.72
CA GLU A 180 2.43 17.00 20.59
C GLU A 180 3.38 18.00 21.29
N ASP A 181 4.02 18.77 20.41
CA ASP A 181 4.28 20.22 20.48
C ASP A 181 5.55 20.83 21.11
N GLU A 182 5.85 21.98 20.49
CA GLU A 182 6.79 23.08 20.77
C GLU A 182 8.17 22.93 20.10
N GLU A 183 8.55 23.83 19.17
CA GLU A 183 8.52 25.31 19.26
C GLU A 183 8.24 26.01 17.90
#